data_AF-A0A949HFA9-F1
#
_entry.id   AF-A0A949HFA9-F1
#
_cell.length_a   1.000
_cell.length_b   1.000
_cell.length_c   1.000
_cell.angle_alpha   90.00
_cell.angle_beta   90.00
_cell.angle_gamma   90.00
#
_symmetry.space_group_name_H-M   'P 1'
#
loop_
_entity.id
_entity.type
_entity.pdbx_description
1 polymer ?
#
loop_
_entity_poly.entity_id
_entity_poly.type
_entity_poly.pdbx_seq_one_letter_code
_entity_poly.pdbx_strand_id
1 'polypeptide(L)'
;MDAGVLAYARRGGVVRRHALTPGVTTIGSARDNQLVLDDDAVASRHLRVSVEDGQAWITDLGSATGTMLNARALAPNTRYALRDGDVLRIGPFYLRYSQAAAAGTPPPDPAIGTGPRVPATPATPALTPPDIAGRVPARIAAQLPPGQAVAVAPLRTVVRPALPADSMSSYLQYLPALYQNSVFLGRFLLIFESILDPIERSIDQMDRLFDPRIAPEALLPWLATWVDLVLNEQWPLASRRALVRAAAELYRWRGTRRGLAEYLRIYAGVEPIIEEPGPAQRGSAALPAHVFRVILELPADSPVERHVVEAIIESEKPAHTAYLLELRTREAS
;
A
#
# COMPACT_ATOMS: atom_id res chain seq x y z
N MET A 1 40.04 -8.09 0.01
CA MET A 1 39.33 -7.63 -1.20
C MET A 1 37.90 -7.40 -0.79
N ASP A 2 37.38 -6.20 -1.03
CA ASP A 2 36.00 -5.86 -0.69
C ASP A 2 35.07 -6.55 -1.69
N ALA A 3 33.91 -7.03 -1.25
CA ALA A 3 32.92 -7.62 -2.17
C ALA A 3 32.13 -6.55 -2.92
N GLY A 4 32.03 -5.36 -2.34
CA GLY A 4 31.17 -4.29 -2.82
C GLY A 4 30.69 -3.39 -1.69
N VAL A 5 29.71 -2.56 -2.00
CA VAL A 5 29.16 -1.57 -1.09
C VAL A 5 27.63 -1.61 -1.13
N LEU A 6 27.01 -1.59 0.05
CA LEU A 6 25.59 -1.31 0.20
C LEU A 6 25.41 0.21 0.34
N ALA A 7 24.85 0.86 -0.67
CA ALA A 7 24.37 2.22 -0.58
C ALA A 7 22.92 2.20 -0.07
N TYR A 8 22.66 2.74 1.12
CA TYR A 8 21.38 2.59 1.81
C TYR A 8 20.76 3.92 2.27
N ALA A 9 19.44 4.00 2.19
CA ALA A 9 18.66 5.14 2.67
C ALA A 9 17.24 4.72 3.09
N ARG A 10 16.64 5.44 4.04
CA ARG A 10 15.18 5.51 4.16
C ARG A 10 14.66 6.30 2.95
N ARG A 11 13.47 6.01 2.42
CA ARG A 11 12.92 6.72 1.24
C ARG A 11 12.95 8.24 1.45
N GLY A 12 13.62 8.97 0.54
CA GLY A 12 13.81 10.44 0.62
C GLY A 12 14.89 10.92 1.60
N GLY A 13 15.58 10.02 2.31
CA GLY A 13 16.64 10.35 3.25
C GLY A 13 18.05 10.38 2.64
N VAL A 14 19.02 10.83 3.43
CA VAL A 14 20.44 10.89 3.05
C VAL A 14 20.99 9.48 2.80
N VAL A 15 21.58 9.26 1.62
CA VAL A 15 22.24 8.00 1.27
C VAL A 15 23.52 7.81 2.08
N ARG A 16 23.57 6.71 2.83
CA ARG A 16 24.75 6.22 3.54
C ARG A 16 25.38 5.07 2.77
N ARG A 17 26.62 4.72 3.06
CA ARG A 17 27.34 3.60 2.43
C ARG A 17 27.94 2.70 3.51
N HIS A 18 27.83 1.39 3.32
CA HIS A 18 28.46 0.38 4.17
C HIS A 18 29.24 -0.57 3.26
N ALA A 19 30.56 -0.70 3.49
CA ALA A 19 31.40 -1.61 2.73
C ALA A 19 31.18 -3.05 3.20
N LEU A 20 31.10 -3.99 2.26
CA LEU A 20 30.98 -5.42 2.55
C LEU A 20 32.37 -6.07 2.50
N THR A 21 32.86 -6.44 3.67
CA THR A 21 34.11 -7.19 3.84
C THR A 21 33.86 -8.70 3.79
N PRO A 22 34.90 -9.52 3.53
CA PRO A 22 34.80 -10.98 3.62
C PRO A 22 34.28 -11.48 4.97
N GLY A 23 33.42 -12.50 4.96
CA GLY A 23 32.73 -12.99 6.16
C GLY A 23 31.25 -12.59 6.20
N VAL A 24 30.71 -12.36 7.39
CA VAL A 24 29.27 -12.09 7.60
C VAL A 24 29.05 -10.67 8.13
N THR A 25 28.15 -9.94 7.46
CA THR A 25 27.58 -8.65 7.89
C THR A 25 26.13 -8.88 8.35
N THR A 26 25.79 -8.57 9.60
CA THR A 26 24.40 -8.63 10.09
C THR A 26 23.68 -7.29 9.96
N ILE A 27 22.39 -7.36 9.61
CA ILE A 27 21.53 -6.20 9.36
C ILE A 27 20.21 -6.35 10.14
N GLY A 28 19.81 -5.31 10.87
CA GLY A 28 18.59 -5.29 11.67
C GLY A 28 18.43 -4.01 12.49
N SER A 29 17.35 -3.90 13.26
CA SER A 29 17.09 -2.72 14.12
C SER A 29 17.87 -2.73 15.43
N ALA A 30 18.31 -3.89 15.91
CA ALA A 30 19.09 -3.96 17.15
C ALA A 30 20.48 -3.34 16.96
N ARG A 31 20.96 -2.64 18.01
CA ARG A 31 22.21 -1.85 18.00
C ARG A 31 23.49 -2.69 17.94
N ASP A 32 23.38 -4.00 18.08
CA ASP A 32 24.46 -4.98 17.97
C ASP A 32 24.67 -5.50 16.54
N ASN A 33 23.92 -5.00 15.55
CA ASN A 33 24.16 -5.27 14.13
C ASN A 33 25.27 -4.39 13.55
N GLN A 34 26.01 -4.93 12.57
CA GLN A 34 27.04 -4.18 11.84
C GLN A 34 26.43 -3.10 10.93
N LEU A 35 25.22 -3.31 10.41
CA LEU A 35 24.42 -2.28 9.73
C LEU A 35 23.07 -2.15 10.44
N VAL A 36 22.94 -1.10 11.26
CA VAL A 36 21.71 -0.81 12.02
C VAL A 36 20.70 -0.05 11.14
N LEU A 37 19.48 -0.59 11.06
CA LEU A 37 18.33 -0.02 10.37
C LEU A 37 17.20 0.21 11.39
N ASP A 38 17.24 1.38 12.03
CA ASP A 38 16.39 1.76 13.17
C ASP A 38 14.95 2.12 12.71
N ASP A 39 14.07 1.11 12.70
CA ASP A 39 12.63 1.24 12.40
C ASP A 39 11.87 -0.04 12.86
N ASP A 40 10.65 0.10 13.39
CA ASP A 40 9.84 -1.01 13.93
C ASP A 40 9.49 -2.07 12.87
N ALA A 41 9.45 -1.71 11.58
CA ALA A 41 9.24 -2.65 10.48
C ALA A 41 10.47 -3.52 10.20
N VAL A 42 11.59 -3.32 10.90
CA VAL A 42 12.83 -4.08 10.77
C VAL A 42 13.02 -4.94 12.03
N ALA A 43 12.99 -6.27 11.87
CA ALA A 43 13.31 -7.20 12.95
C ALA A 43 14.72 -6.93 13.56
N SER A 44 14.85 -7.25 14.85
CA SER A 44 16.08 -7.05 15.63
C SER A 44 17.33 -7.62 14.96
N ARG A 45 17.22 -8.82 14.39
CA ARG A 45 18.19 -9.42 13.45
C ARG A 45 17.43 -9.84 12.20
N HIS A 46 17.35 -8.96 11.21
CA HIS A 46 16.47 -9.12 10.05
C HIS A 46 17.08 -10.04 8.98
N LEU A 47 18.32 -9.75 8.58
CA LEU A 47 19.03 -10.54 7.59
C LEU A 47 20.54 -10.55 7.84
N ARG A 48 21.24 -11.42 7.12
CA ARG A 48 22.70 -11.38 6.99
C ARG A 48 23.11 -11.31 5.53
N VAL A 49 24.23 -10.64 5.28
CA VAL A 49 24.97 -10.70 4.02
C VAL A 49 26.25 -11.49 4.30
N SER A 50 26.51 -12.57 3.55
CA SER A 50 27.76 -13.31 3.63
C SER A 50 28.56 -13.15 2.33
N VAL A 51 29.82 -12.79 2.47
CA VAL A 51 30.79 -12.67 1.39
C VAL A 51 31.70 -13.89 1.43
N GLU A 52 31.61 -14.71 0.38
CA GLU A 52 32.43 -15.90 0.14
C GLU A 52 32.99 -15.79 -1.29
N ASP A 53 34.31 -15.97 -1.45
CA ASP A 53 35.02 -15.92 -2.75
C ASP A 53 34.75 -14.65 -3.60
N GLY A 54 34.49 -13.52 -2.95
CA GLY A 54 34.17 -12.25 -3.61
C GLY A 54 32.71 -12.12 -4.05
N GLN A 55 31.91 -13.17 -3.94
CA GLN A 55 30.47 -13.17 -4.20
C GLN A 55 29.70 -12.85 -2.90
N ALA A 56 28.84 -11.84 -2.94
CA ALA A 56 27.93 -11.53 -1.85
C ALA A 56 26.64 -12.37 -1.95
N TRP A 57 26.20 -12.92 -0.83
CA TRP A 57 24.96 -13.68 -0.67
C TRP A 57 24.12 -13.08 0.45
N ILE A 58 22.80 -13.05 0.29
CA ILE A 58 21.86 -12.61 1.32
C ILE A 58 21.10 -13.81 1.91
N THR A 59 20.67 -13.67 3.17
CA THR A 59 19.76 -14.61 3.82
C THR A 59 18.88 -13.84 4.81
N ASP A 60 17.58 -13.78 4.54
CA ASP A 60 16.58 -13.34 5.53
C ASP A 60 16.52 -14.34 6.68
N LEU A 61 16.49 -13.87 7.93
CA LEU A 61 16.59 -14.73 9.13
C LEU A 61 15.21 -15.12 9.72
N GLY A 62 14.14 -15.05 8.93
CA GLY A 62 12.77 -15.26 9.41
C GLY A 62 12.15 -13.97 9.91
N SER A 63 12.39 -12.86 9.22
CA SER A 63 11.82 -11.56 9.58
C SER A 63 10.29 -11.55 9.43
N ALA A 64 9.59 -10.88 10.35
CA ALA A 64 8.11 -10.84 10.33
C ALA A 64 7.55 -10.06 9.13
N THR A 65 8.30 -9.09 8.60
CA THR A 65 7.93 -8.22 7.47
C THR A 65 8.51 -8.67 6.14
N GLY A 66 9.50 -9.56 6.15
CA GLY A 66 10.19 -10.09 4.97
C GLY A 66 11.18 -9.12 4.32
N THR A 67 12.21 -9.69 3.71
CA THR A 67 13.11 -8.99 2.77
C THR A 67 12.61 -9.12 1.33
N MET A 68 12.68 -8.03 0.55
CA MET A 68 12.49 -8.07 -0.91
C MET A 68 13.81 -7.82 -1.65
N LEU A 69 14.08 -8.56 -2.73
CA LEU A 69 15.17 -8.34 -3.68
C LEU A 69 14.56 -8.09 -5.06
N ASN A 70 14.85 -6.95 -5.68
CA ASN A 70 14.35 -6.58 -7.02
C ASN A 70 12.82 -6.82 -7.17
N ALA A 71 12.05 -6.33 -6.19
CA ALA A 71 10.60 -6.51 -6.03
C ALA A 71 10.08 -7.95 -5.77
N ARG A 72 10.95 -8.97 -5.66
CA ARG A 72 10.59 -10.33 -5.27
C ARG A 72 10.84 -10.57 -3.78
N ALA A 73 9.84 -11.09 -3.06
CA ALA A 73 10.04 -11.54 -1.67
C ALA A 73 10.98 -12.75 -1.59
N LEU A 74 11.88 -12.74 -0.61
CA LEU A 74 12.80 -13.85 -0.34
C LEU A 74 12.12 -14.91 0.53
N ALA A 75 12.44 -16.19 0.32
CA ALA A 75 12.09 -17.22 1.29
C ALA A 75 13.02 -17.10 2.53
N PRO A 76 12.49 -17.19 3.75
CA PRO A 76 13.30 -17.12 4.96
C PRO A 76 14.32 -18.26 5.00
N ASN A 77 15.47 -18.00 5.62
CA ASN A 77 16.61 -18.90 5.77
C ASN A 77 17.20 -19.47 4.45
N THR A 78 16.83 -18.90 3.29
CA THR A 78 17.33 -19.29 1.97
C THR A 78 18.42 -18.32 1.50
N ARG A 79 19.51 -18.85 0.91
CA ARG A 79 20.59 -18.02 0.34
C ARG A 79 20.23 -17.55 -1.08
N TYR A 80 20.46 -16.27 -1.37
CA TYR A 80 20.36 -15.70 -2.72
C TYR A 80 21.64 -14.92 -3.06
N ALA A 81 22.13 -15.02 -4.29
CA ALA A 81 23.30 -14.24 -4.73
C ALA A 81 22.90 -12.79 -5.05
N LEU A 82 23.71 -11.82 -4.64
CA LEU A 82 23.59 -10.42 -5.06
C LEU A 82 24.42 -10.14 -6.31
N ARG A 83 23.85 -9.39 -7.25
CA ARG A 83 24.47 -8.91 -8.49
C ARG A 83 24.63 -7.40 -8.45
N ASP A 84 25.60 -6.85 -9.17
CA ASP A 84 25.77 -5.39 -9.24
C ASP A 84 24.46 -4.69 -9.68
N GLY A 85 24.09 -3.65 -8.94
CA GLY A 85 22.86 -2.91 -9.17
C GLY A 85 21.62 -3.43 -8.44
N ASP A 86 21.66 -4.64 -7.86
CA ASP A 86 20.53 -5.21 -7.11
C ASP A 86 20.05 -4.29 -5.97
N VAL A 87 18.72 -4.24 -5.78
CA VAL A 87 18.08 -3.42 -4.76
C VAL A 87 17.31 -4.31 -3.78
N LEU A 88 17.71 -4.22 -2.52
CA LEU A 88 16.99 -4.78 -1.38
C LEU A 88 16.00 -3.76 -0.81
N ARG A 89 14.82 -4.21 -0.39
CA ARG A 89 13.90 -3.45 0.47
C ARG A 89 13.72 -4.19 1.80
N ILE A 90 13.94 -3.45 2.89
CA ILE A 90 13.84 -3.91 4.28
C ILE A 90 13.02 -2.85 5.02
N GLY A 91 11.74 -3.12 5.31
CA GLY A 91 10.83 -2.10 5.83
C GLY A 91 10.82 -0.83 4.95
N PRO A 92 11.12 0.37 5.49
CA PRO A 92 11.21 1.62 4.72
C PRO A 92 12.59 1.89 4.09
N PHE A 93 13.56 0.99 4.27
CA PHE A 93 14.92 1.15 3.76
C PHE A 93 15.11 0.48 2.41
N TYR A 94 15.82 1.19 1.53
CA TYR A 94 16.34 0.67 0.27
C TYR A 94 17.85 0.55 0.38
N LEU A 95 18.40 -0.62 0.01
CA LEU A 95 19.83 -0.88 -0.02
C LEU A 95 20.19 -1.33 -1.44
N ARG A 96 20.91 -0.50 -2.19
CA ARG A 96 21.47 -0.89 -3.49
C ARG A 96 22.86 -1.47 -3.30
N TYR A 97 23.06 -2.70 -3.74
CA TYR A 97 24.37 -3.31 -3.82
C TYR A 97 25.10 -2.83 -5.08
N SER A 98 26.38 -2.54 -4.94
CA SER A 98 27.30 -2.41 -6.06
C SER A 98 28.51 -3.28 -5.79
N GLN A 99 28.86 -4.13 -6.75
CA GLN A 99 29.98 -5.07 -6.64
C GLN A 99 31.31 -4.30 -6.77
N ALA A 100 32.32 -4.68 -5.99
CA ALA A 100 33.67 -4.20 -6.24
C ALA A 100 34.16 -4.82 -7.55
N ALA A 101 34.62 -4.00 -8.50
CA ALA A 101 34.97 -4.46 -9.84
C ALA A 101 36.09 -5.53 -9.80
N ALA A 102 35.70 -6.78 -10.03
CA ALA A 102 36.58 -7.92 -10.25
C ALA A 102 36.37 -8.45 -11.67
N ALA A 103 37.44 -8.75 -12.39
CA ALA A 103 37.38 -9.07 -13.81
C ALA A 103 36.91 -10.51 -14.07
N GLY A 104 35.79 -10.66 -14.79
CA GLY A 104 35.58 -11.75 -15.75
C GLY A 104 34.81 -13.00 -15.29
N THR A 105 33.85 -13.36 -16.15
CA THR A 105 33.17 -14.67 -16.33
C THR A 105 31.75 -14.81 -15.76
N PRO A 106 30.72 -15.02 -16.60
CA PRO A 106 29.34 -15.23 -16.14
C PRO A 106 29.05 -16.69 -15.71
N PRO A 107 28.29 -16.93 -14.62
CA PRO A 107 27.82 -18.26 -14.23
C PRO A 107 26.48 -18.66 -14.90
N PRO A 108 26.16 -19.97 -14.97
CA PRO A 108 25.08 -20.53 -15.81
C PRO A 108 23.66 -20.47 -15.18
N ASP A 109 22.68 -20.89 -15.98
CA ASP A 109 21.23 -20.86 -15.70
C ASP A 109 20.76 -21.72 -14.51
N PRO A 110 19.57 -21.41 -13.92
CA PRO A 110 19.10 -22.04 -12.70
C PRO A 110 18.37 -23.38 -12.93
N ALA A 111 18.84 -24.44 -12.26
CA ALA A 111 18.11 -25.71 -12.21
C ALA A 111 16.96 -25.68 -11.17
N ILE A 112 15.80 -26.20 -11.56
CA ILE A 112 14.64 -26.43 -10.69
C ILE A 112 14.76 -27.85 -10.09
N GLY A 113 14.59 -27.98 -8.76
CA GLY A 113 14.63 -29.25 -8.03
C GLY A 113 13.36 -29.50 -7.19
N THR A 114 12.85 -30.73 -7.21
CA THR A 114 11.54 -31.16 -6.68
C THR A 114 11.57 -31.64 -5.21
N GLY A 115 10.42 -31.62 -4.53
CA GLY A 115 10.25 -31.98 -3.10
C GLY A 115 10.02 -33.48 -2.80
N PRO A 116 9.61 -33.83 -1.56
CA PRO A 116 8.28 -34.46 -1.38
C PRO A 116 7.51 -34.01 -0.09
N ARG A 117 6.46 -34.76 0.33
CA ARG A 117 5.19 -34.23 0.90
C ARG A 117 4.69 -34.91 2.22
N VAL A 118 4.30 -34.09 3.22
CA VAL A 118 3.07 -34.04 4.11
C VAL A 118 2.36 -35.37 4.49
N PRO A 119 1.95 -35.67 5.77
CA PRO A 119 1.02 -34.92 6.68
C PRO A 119 1.46 -34.85 8.17
N ALA A 120 0.70 -34.47 9.23
CA ALA A 120 -0.73 -34.17 9.52
C ALA A 120 -0.85 -33.09 10.66
N THR A 121 -1.86 -32.19 10.78
CA THR A 121 -3.28 -32.26 11.26
C THR A 121 -3.46 -32.25 12.80
N PRO A 122 -4.46 -31.58 13.43
CA PRO A 122 -4.93 -30.18 13.30
C PRO A 122 -4.99 -29.42 14.66
N ALA A 123 -5.25 -28.10 14.64
CA ALA A 123 -5.84 -27.38 15.78
C ALA A 123 -6.78 -26.25 15.29
N THR A 124 -7.94 -26.11 15.95
CA THR A 124 -9.06 -25.22 15.60
C THR A 124 -8.75 -23.75 15.93
N PRO A 125 -9.22 -22.75 15.15
CA PRO A 125 -8.70 -21.38 15.23
C PRO A 125 -9.32 -20.55 16.36
N ALA A 126 -8.50 -19.64 16.92
CA ALA A 126 -9.00 -18.45 17.59
C ALA A 126 -9.41 -17.40 16.52
N LEU A 127 -10.53 -16.71 16.74
CA LEU A 127 -11.04 -15.69 15.83
C LEU A 127 -10.22 -14.39 15.93
N THR A 128 -9.16 -14.29 15.13
CA THR A 128 -8.64 -12.97 14.72
C THR A 128 -9.44 -12.46 13.52
N PRO A 129 -9.67 -11.13 13.39
CA PRO A 129 -10.31 -10.56 12.21
C PRO A 129 -9.52 -10.91 10.93
N PRO A 130 -10.20 -11.02 9.77
CA PRO A 130 -9.57 -11.52 8.55
C PRO A 130 -8.46 -10.58 8.06
N ASP A 131 -7.25 -11.11 7.96
CA ASP A 131 -6.13 -10.43 7.32
C ASP A 131 -6.38 -10.36 5.80
N ILE A 132 -6.50 -9.14 5.28
CA ILE A 132 -6.81 -8.84 3.87
C ILE A 132 -5.52 -8.71 3.04
N ALA A 133 -4.33 -8.91 3.63
CA ALA A 133 -3.02 -8.78 2.96
C ALA A 133 -2.71 -9.86 1.88
N GLY A 134 -3.69 -10.66 1.46
CA GLY A 134 -3.52 -11.79 0.55
C GLY A 134 -3.78 -11.53 -0.94
N ARG A 135 -4.44 -10.42 -1.35
CA ARG A 135 -4.77 -10.13 -2.76
C ARG A 135 -4.78 -8.64 -3.11
N VAL A 136 -3.60 -8.02 -3.16
CA VAL A 136 -3.39 -6.74 -3.87
C VAL A 136 -2.27 -6.95 -4.91
N PRO A 137 -2.50 -6.71 -6.22
CA PRO A 137 -1.46 -6.76 -7.23
C PRO A 137 -0.29 -5.81 -6.92
N ALA A 138 0.94 -6.22 -7.28
CA ALA A 138 2.16 -5.57 -6.83
C ALA A 138 2.48 -4.19 -7.48
N ARG A 139 1.48 -3.46 -8.01
CA ARG A 139 1.69 -2.14 -8.67
C ARG A 139 1.38 -0.93 -7.78
N ILE A 140 0.77 -1.11 -6.60
CA ILE A 140 0.21 0.00 -5.80
C ILE A 140 0.81 0.12 -4.38
N ALA A 141 2.02 -0.43 -4.19
CA ALA A 141 2.82 -0.21 -2.98
C ALA A 141 3.65 1.11 -2.99
N ALA A 142 3.50 1.95 -4.02
CA ALA A 142 4.42 3.05 -4.29
C ALA A 142 4.01 4.42 -3.70
N GLN A 143 2.72 4.70 -3.48
CA GLN A 143 2.25 6.03 -3.08
C GLN A 143 1.31 5.97 -1.86
N LEU A 144 1.93 5.83 -0.68
CA LEU A 144 1.35 6.10 0.63
C LEU A 144 2.42 6.87 1.43
N PRO A 145 2.10 8.01 2.08
CA PRO A 145 3.07 8.68 2.94
C PRO A 145 3.31 7.85 4.21
N PRO A 146 4.53 7.91 4.79
CA PRO A 146 4.76 7.38 6.11
C PRO A 146 4.17 8.35 7.17
N GLY A 147 3.39 7.84 8.12
CA GLY A 147 3.28 8.47 9.44
C GLY A 147 2.00 9.21 9.80
N GLN A 148 0.91 9.12 9.03
CA GLN A 148 -0.40 9.19 9.67
C GLN A 148 -0.75 7.81 10.22
N ALA A 149 -0.25 7.56 11.45
CA ALA A 149 -1.04 6.74 12.35
C ALA A 149 -2.43 7.37 12.36
N VAL A 150 -3.47 6.59 12.02
CA VAL A 150 -4.82 6.95 12.44
C VAL A 150 -4.71 7.03 13.95
N ALA A 151 -4.69 8.25 14.46
CA ALA A 151 -4.79 8.50 15.88
C ALA A 151 -6.21 8.10 16.28
N VAL A 152 -6.39 6.80 16.50
CA VAL A 152 -7.40 6.28 17.42
C VAL A 152 -7.07 6.98 18.71
N ALA A 153 -7.75 8.11 18.94
CA ALA A 153 -7.50 8.95 20.10
C ALA A 153 -7.54 8.02 21.32
N PRO A 154 -6.49 8.01 22.17
CA PRO A 154 -6.40 7.06 23.26
C PRO A 154 -7.72 7.14 24.02
N LEU A 155 -8.43 6.00 24.13
CA LEU A 155 -9.83 5.90 24.55
C LEU A 155 -10.11 6.98 25.59
N ARG A 156 -10.67 8.11 25.14
CA ARG A 156 -10.79 9.28 26.00
C ARG A 156 -11.63 8.79 27.16
N THR A 157 -11.12 8.90 28.38
CA THR A 157 -11.90 8.56 29.58
C THR A 157 -13.18 9.35 29.46
N VAL A 158 -14.27 8.68 29.10
CA VAL A 158 -15.55 9.34 28.87
C VAL A 158 -16.03 9.66 30.26
N VAL A 159 -15.72 10.88 30.71
CA VAL A 159 -16.30 11.47 31.91
C VAL A 159 -17.77 11.66 31.58
N ARG A 160 -18.54 10.57 31.70
CA ARG A 160 -19.99 10.59 31.56
C ARG A 160 -20.52 11.54 32.63
N PRO A 161 -21.53 12.37 32.32
CA PRO A 161 -22.30 13.02 33.36
C PRO A 161 -22.83 11.93 34.31
N ALA A 162 -22.93 12.25 35.61
CA ALA A 162 -23.46 11.32 36.58
C ALA A 162 -24.84 10.82 36.12
N LEU A 163 -24.98 9.50 35.95
CA LEU A 163 -26.25 8.90 35.60
C LEU A 163 -27.27 9.20 36.72
N PRO A 164 -28.55 9.46 36.39
CA PRO A 164 -29.62 9.54 37.38
C PRO A 164 -29.57 8.35 38.34
N ALA A 165 -29.86 8.56 39.62
CA ALA A 165 -29.75 7.51 40.64
C ALA A 165 -30.59 6.26 40.30
N ASP A 166 -31.68 6.44 39.58
CA ASP A 166 -32.63 5.38 39.21
C ASP A 166 -32.35 4.74 37.84
N SER A 167 -31.25 5.12 37.16
CA SER A 167 -30.82 4.44 35.93
C SER A 167 -30.49 2.97 36.19
N MET A 168 -31.05 2.09 35.37
CA MET A 168 -30.76 0.65 35.31
C MET A 168 -30.08 0.32 33.98
N SER A 169 -29.22 -0.70 33.98
CA SER A 169 -28.57 -1.18 32.77
C SER A 169 -29.56 -1.76 31.76
N SER A 170 -29.39 -1.43 30.47
CA SER A 170 -30.17 -2.02 29.38
C SER A 170 -29.90 -3.52 29.25
N TYR A 171 -28.71 -3.99 29.64
CA TYR A 171 -28.30 -5.39 29.52
C TYR A 171 -29.11 -6.37 30.37
N LEU A 172 -29.90 -5.88 31.35
CA LEU A 172 -30.88 -6.71 32.05
C LEU A 172 -31.82 -7.43 31.08
N GLN A 173 -32.20 -6.82 29.94
CA GLN A 173 -33.11 -7.42 28.95
C GLN A 173 -32.58 -8.72 28.32
N TYR A 174 -31.25 -8.92 28.34
CA TYR A 174 -30.60 -10.12 27.79
C TYR A 174 -30.44 -11.24 28.83
N LEU A 175 -30.77 -11.00 30.10
CA LEU A 175 -30.68 -12.00 31.16
C LEU A 175 -31.98 -12.78 31.34
N PRO A 176 -31.95 -14.00 31.92
CA PRO A 176 -33.16 -14.74 32.29
C PRO A 176 -34.08 -13.94 33.20
N ALA A 177 -35.40 -14.11 33.06
CA ALA A 177 -36.44 -13.32 33.74
C ALA A 177 -36.26 -13.17 35.27
N LEU A 178 -35.70 -14.18 35.93
CA LEU A 178 -35.35 -14.18 37.36
C LEU A 178 -34.42 -13.04 37.77
N TYR A 179 -33.59 -12.54 36.86
CA TYR A 179 -32.57 -11.52 37.12
C TYR A 179 -32.98 -10.11 36.64
N GLN A 180 -33.97 -10.00 35.76
CA GLN A 180 -34.37 -8.74 35.12
C GLN A 180 -34.89 -7.68 36.11
N ASN A 181 -35.48 -8.12 37.23
CA ASN A 181 -36.02 -7.23 38.27
C ASN A 181 -35.00 -6.86 39.37
N SER A 182 -33.73 -7.23 39.23
CA SER A 182 -32.71 -7.01 40.27
C SER A 182 -32.09 -5.62 40.18
N VAL A 183 -32.46 -4.73 41.10
CA VAL A 183 -31.91 -3.35 41.23
C VAL A 183 -30.39 -3.36 41.42
N PHE A 184 -29.86 -4.30 42.21
CA PHE A 184 -28.41 -4.44 42.40
C PHE A 184 -27.73 -4.81 41.09
N LEU A 185 -28.25 -5.80 40.37
CA LEU A 185 -27.64 -6.27 39.12
C LEU A 185 -27.74 -5.21 38.02
N GLY A 186 -28.87 -4.49 37.94
CA GLY A 186 -29.05 -3.36 37.05
C GLY A 186 -28.03 -2.25 37.25
N ARG A 187 -27.70 -1.91 38.52
CA ARG A 187 -26.64 -0.93 38.83
C ARG A 187 -25.23 -1.50 38.64
N PHE A 188 -24.99 -2.77 38.93
CA PHE A 188 -23.70 -3.42 38.71
C PHE A 188 -23.34 -3.49 37.21
N LEU A 189 -24.31 -3.86 36.37
CA LEU A 189 -24.12 -3.96 34.92
C LEU A 189 -23.87 -2.61 34.25
N LEU A 190 -24.31 -1.48 34.82
CA LEU A 190 -23.99 -0.14 34.29
C LEU A 190 -22.48 0.13 34.22
N ILE A 191 -21.67 -0.51 35.08
CA ILE A 191 -20.20 -0.42 34.99
C ILE A 191 -19.73 -1.01 33.66
N PHE A 192 -20.17 -2.22 33.34
CA PHE A 192 -19.79 -2.93 32.11
C PHE A 192 -20.39 -2.27 30.88
N GLU A 193 -21.68 -1.89 30.92
CA GLU A 193 -22.34 -1.13 29.85
C GLU A 193 -21.61 0.19 29.60
N SER A 194 -21.14 0.92 30.62
CA SER A 194 -20.36 2.16 30.41
C SER A 194 -19.02 1.96 29.71
N ILE A 195 -18.43 0.76 29.80
CA ILE A 195 -17.17 0.36 29.15
C ILE A 195 -17.42 -0.16 27.74
N LEU A 196 -18.50 -0.93 27.53
CA LEU A 196 -18.81 -1.61 26.27
C LEU A 196 -19.62 -0.76 25.28
N ASP A 197 -20.55 0.07 25.75
CA ASP A 197 -21.37 0.96 24.89
C ASP A 197 -20.56 1.82 23.89
N PRO A 198 -19.38 2.40 24.25
CA PRO A 198 -18.53 3.08 23.26
C PRO A 198 -18.00 2.16 22.16
N ILE A 199 -17.78 0.88 22.46
CA ILE A 199 -17.32 -0.15 21.51
C ILE A 199 -18.50 -0.59 20.63
N GLU A 200 -19.65 -0.89 21.22
CA GLU A 200 -20.89 -1.24 20.51
C GLU A 200 -21.29 -0.13 19.54
N ARG A 201 -21.34 1.13 19.99
CA ARG A 201 -21.59 2.30 19.13
C ARG A 201 -20.52 2.52 18.06
N SER A 202 -19.30 1.99 18.23
CA SER A 202 -18.26 2.02 17.18
C SER A 202 -18.46 0.91 16.15
N ILE A 203 -18.98 -0.25 16.55
CA ILE A 203 -19.33 -1.36 15.66
C ILE A 203 -20.56 -0.99 14.82
N ASP A 204 -21.59 -0.40 15.44
CA ASP A 204 -22.82 0.07 14.78
C ASP A 204 -22.57 1.17 13.73
N GLN A 205 -21.42 1.84 13.77
CA GLN A 205 -21.00 2.89 12.84
C GLN A 205 -19.88 2.45 11.89
N MET A 206 -19.49 1.17 11.93
CA MET A 206 -18.39 0.64 11.13
C MET A 206 -18.70 0.66 9.63
N ASP A 207 -19.97 0.57 9.24
CA ASP A 207 -20.44 0.72 7.86
C ASP A 207 -20.00 2.06 7.23
N ARG A 208 -20.02 3.14 8.02
CA ARG A 208 -19.63 4.50 7.60
C ARG A 208 -18.15 4.63 7.26
N LEU A 209 -17.31 3.72 7.78
CA LEU A 209 -15.88 3.66 7.45
C LEU A 209 -15.64 3.14 6.02
N PHE A 210 -16.60 2.40 5.44
CA PHE A 210 -16.48 1.83 4.10
C PHE A 210 -17.15 2.67 3.00
N ASP A 211 -18.03 3.63 3.34
CA ASP A 211 -18.62 4.56 2.36
C ASP A 211 -17.64 5.71 2.04
N PRO A 212 -17.07 5.79 0.82
CA PRO A 212 -16.10 6.83 0.48
C PRO A 212 -16.64 8.26 0.54
N ARG A 213 -17.96 8.46 0.65
CA ARG A 213 -18.58 9.79 0.79
C ARG A 213 -18.42 10.37 2.21
N ILE A 214 -18.43 9.51 3.23
CA ILE A 214 -18.47 9.91 4.65
C ILE A 214 -17.30 9.37 5.49
N ALA A 215 -16.57 8.37 5.00
CA ALA A 215 -15.37 7.85 5.65
C ALA A 215 -14.35 8.96 5.98
N PRO A 216 -13.57 8.87 7.09
CA PRO A 216 -12.51 9.83 7.39
C PRO A 216 -11.50 9.96 6.25
N GLU A 217 -10.96 11.16 6.01
CA GLU A 217 -10.00 11.40 4.92
C GLU A 217 -8.77 10.49 5.00
N ALA A 218 -8.21 10.31 6.20
CA ALA A 218 -7.06 9.43 6.45
C ALA A 218 -7.33 7.94 6.10
N LEU A 219 -8.59 7.53 5.95
CA LEU A 219 -8.95 6.17 5.58
C LEU A 219 -9.09 5.97 4.05
N LEU A 220 -9.20 7.06 3.27
CA LEU A 220 -9.33 6.96 1.81
C LEU A 220 -8.12 6.28 1.12
N PRO A 221 -6.86 6.55 1.50
CA PRO A 221 -5.72 5.83 0.92
C PRO A 221 -5.76 4.33 1.21
N TRP A 222 -6.28 3.92 2.37
CA TRP A 222 -6.46 2.51 2.72
C TRP A 222 -7.59 1.86 1.90
N LEU A 223 -8.76 2.50 1.80
CA LEU A 223 -9.85 2.04 0.93
C LEU A 223 -9.41 1.92 -0.53
N ALA A 224 -8.53 2.81 -1.00
CA ALA A 224 -7.97 2.75 -2.34
C ALA A 224 -7.11 1.49 -2.58
N THR A 225 -6.41 0.96 -1.56
CA THR A 225 -5.66 -0.30 -1.71
C THR A 225 -6.56 -1.51 -1.99
N TRP A 226 -7.78 -1.53 -1.44
CA TRP A 226 -8.75 -2.62 -1.66
C TRP A 226 -9.22 -2.71 -3.11
N VAL A 227 -9.25 -1.56 -3.79
CA VAL A 227 -9.66 -1.42 -5.19
C VAL A 227 -8.46 -1.19 -6.10
N ASP A 228 -7.23 -1.48 -5.66
CA ASP A 228 -6.00 -1.31 -6.45
C ASP A 228 -6.00 0.08 -7.16
N LEU A 229 -6.15 1.17 -6.39
CA LEU A 229 -6.05 2.54 -6.87
C LEU A 229 -4.92 3.30 -6.17
N VAL A 230 -4.13 4.05 -6.96
CA VAL A 230 -3.16 5.02 -6.44
C VAL A 230 -3.87 6.37 -6.27
N LEU A 231 -4.12 6.79 -5.04
CA LEU A 231 -4.54 8.16 -4.75
C LEU A 231 -3.32 9.06 -4.58
N ASN A 232 -3.27 10.18 -5.30
CA ASN A 232 -2.37 11.28 -4.96
C ASN A 232 -3.06 12.21 -3.95
N GLU A 233 -2.38 12.51 -2.85
CA GLU A 233 -2.88 13.30 -1.73
C GLU A 233 -3.06 14.79 -2.06
N GLN A 234 -2.31 15.28 -3.06
CA GLN A 234 -2.43 16.64 -3.58
C GLN A 234 -3.79 16.89 -4.26
N TRP A 235 -4.52 15.82 -4.61
CA TRP A 235 -5.82 15.95 -5.27
C TRP A 235 -6.89 16.45 -4.30
N PRO A 236 -7.88 17.23 -4.77
CA PRO A 236 -9.04 17.62 -3.99
C PRO A 236 -9.72 16.40 -3.34
N LEU A 237 -10.11 16.53 -2.07
CA LEU A 237 -10.75 15.46 -1.32
C LEU A 237 -11.99 14.90 -2.05
N ALA A 238 -12.76 15.78 -2.69
CA ALA A 238 -13.92 15.38 -3.49
C ALA A 238 -13.55 14.43 -4.65
N SER A 239 -12.46 14.72 -5.38
CA SER A 239 -11.96 13.86 -6.48
C SER A 239 -11.45 12.53 -5.95
N ARG A 240 -10.71 12.51 -4.83
CA ARG A 240 -10.27 11.27 -4.17
C ARG A 240 -11.45 10.39 -3.77
N ARG A 241 -12.46 10.96 -3.11
CA ARG A 241 -13.71 10.24 -2.74
C ARG A 241 -14.49 9.76 -3.97
N ALA A 242 -14.58 10.58 -5.01
CA ALA A 242 -15.28 10.24 -6.25
C ALA A 242 -14.62 9.06 -6.98
N LEU A 243 -13.29 9.02 -7.04
CA LEU A 243 -12.56 7.93 -7.68
C LEU A 243 -12.72 6.60 -6.92
N VAL A 244 -12.53 6.58 -5.59
CA VAL A 244 -12.73 5.35 -4.79
C VAL A 244 -14.17 4.84 -4.92
N ARG A 245 -15.17 5.73 -4.96
CA ARG A 245 -16.58 5.38 -5.20
C ARG A 245 -16.82 4.82 -6.61
N ALA A 246 -16.16 5.36 -7.62
CA ALA A 246 -16.32 4.93 -9.02
C ALA A 246 -15.49 3.68 -9.37
N ALA A 247 -14.52 3.30 -8.52
CA ALA A 247 -13.51 2.28 -8.79
C ALA A 247 -14.10 1.01 -9.41
N ALA A 248 -15.11 0.39 -8.79
CA ALA A 248 -15.69 -0.86 -9.28
C ALA A 248 -16.24 -0.77 -10.72
N GLU A 249 -16.81 0.36 -11.13
CA GLU A 249 -17.25 0.56 -12.52
C GLU A 249 -16.09 0.89 -13.46
N LEU A 250 -15.10 1.68 -13.00
CA LEU A 250 -13.87 1.94 -13.75
C LEU A 250 -13.13 0.63 -14.09
N TYR A 251 -13.04 -0.31 -13.14
CA TYR A 251 -12.48 -1.65 -13.34
C TYR A 251 -13.19 -2.44 -14.45
N ARG A 252 -14.52 -2.32 -14.55
CA ARG A 252 -15.33 -2.97 -15.59
C ARG A 252 -15.10 -2.37 -16.98
N TRP A 253 -14.57 -1.14 -17.06
CA TRP A 253 -14.30 -0.42 -18.31
C TRP A 253 -12.81 -0.18 -18.58
N ARG A 254 -11.90 -0.76 -17.77
CA ARG A 254 -10.43 -0.67 -17.96
C ARG A 254 -10.06 -1.10 -19.38
N GLY A 255 -9.15 -0.37 -20.01
CA GLY A 255 -8.75 -0.58 -21.40
C GLY A 255 -9.76 -0.10 -22.47
N THR A 256 -10.88 0.52 -22.08
CA THR A 256 -11.86 1.10 -23.02
C THR A 256 -11.81 2.63 -23.02
N ARG A 257 -12.24 3.26 -24.13
CA ARG A 257 -12.42 4.72 -24.22
C ARG A 257 -13.29 5.26 -23.08
N ARG A 258 -14.37 4.54 -22.72
CA ARG A 258 -15.30 4.93 -21.65
C ARG A 258 -14.62 4.96 -20.28
N GLY A 259 -13.84 3.92 -19.96
CA GLY A 259 -13.13 3.83 -18.67
C GLY A 259 -12.08 4.93 -18.54
N LEU A 260 -11.26 5.13 -19.58
CA LEU A 260 -10.26 6.20 -19.60
C LEU A 260 -10.90 7.60 -19.54
N ALA A 261 -12.00 7.82 -20.27
CA ALA A 261 -12.72 9.09 -20.22
C ALA A 261 -13.26 9.39 -18.82
N GLU A 262 -13.93 8.42 -18.19
CA GLU A 262 -14.47 8.58 -16.83
C GLU A 262 -13.36 8.82 -15.79
N TYR A 263 -12.23 8.13 -15.89
CA TYR A 263 -11.10 8.34 -14.97
C TYR A 263 -10.53 9.75 -15.11
N LEU A 264 -10.25 10.19 -16.34
CA LEU A 264 -9.72 11.53 -16.61
C LEU A 264 -10.73 12.63 -16.23
N ARG A 265 -12.03 12.40 -16.42
CA ARG A 265 -13.12 13.29 -16.00
C ARG A 265 -13.17 13.46 -14.48
N ILE A 266 -13.02 12.37 -13.72
CA ILE A 266 -12.97 12.40 -12.25
C ILE A 266 -11.70 13.11 -11.74
N TYR A 267 -10.56 12.89 -12.39
CA TYR A 267 -9.30 13.51 -11.98
C TYR A 267 -9.24 15.01 -12.35
N ALA A 268 -9.36 15.33 -13.64
CA ALA A 268 -9.15 16.68 -14.16
C ALA A 268 -10.36 17.61 -14.02
N GLY A 269 -11.55 17.06 -13.70
CA GLY A 269 -12.79 17.82 -13.56
C GLY A 269 -13.38 18.34 -14.88
N VAL A 270 -12.82 17.93 -16.02
CA VAL A 270 -13.23 18.33 -17.37
C VAL A 270 -13.50 17.11 -18.24
N GLU A 271 -14.37 17.24 -19.25
CA GLU A 271 -14.66 16.13 -20.17
C GLU A 271 -13.49 15.95 -21.15
N PRO A 272 -12.87 14.76 -21.21
CA PRO A 272 -11.77 14.50 -22.13
C PRO A 272 -12.28 14.20 -23.55
N ILE A 273 -11.60 14.74 -24.55
CA ILE A 273 -11.81 14.34 -25.95
C ILE A 273 -10.81 13.22 -26.25
N ILE A 274 -11.32 12.04 -26.64
CA ILE A 274 -10.50 10.88 -27.01
C ILE A 274 -10.76 10.53 -28.48
N GLU A 275 -9.77 10.74 -29.33
CA GLU A 275 -9.80 10.40 -30.76
C GLU A 275 -9.23 9.00 -30.98
N GLU A 276 -9.96 8.15 -31.72
CA GLU A 276 -9.55 6.79 -32.09
C GLU A 276 -8.81 6.75 -33.44
N PRO A 277 -8.03 5.68 -33.73
CA PRO A 277 -7.37 5.51 -35.02
C PRO A 277 -8.31 5.68 -36.22
N GLY A 278 -7.92 6.50 -37.20
CA GLY A 278 -8.77 6.80 -38.33
C GLY A 278 -8.20 7.83 -39.31
N PRO A 279 -8.91 8.07 -40.44
CA PRO A 279 -8.55 9.12 -41.38
C PRO A 279 -8.62 10.50 -40.71
N ALA A 280 -7.82 11.45 -41.21
CA ALA A 280 -7.79 12.82 -40.69
C ALA A 280 -9.19 13.45 -40.68
N GLN A 281 -9.61 13.96 -39.53
CA GLN A 281 -10.86 14.72 -39.39
C GLN A 281 -10.54 16.22 -39.43
N ARG A 282 -11.57 17.08 -39.63
CA ARG A 282 -11.36 18.54 -39.68
C ARG A 282 -10.72 19.03 -38.38
N GLY A 283 -9.47 19.49 -38.47
CA GLY A 283 -8.70 20.03 -37.34
C GLY A 283 -7.82 19.03 -36.58
N SER A 284 -7.81 17.74 -36.95
CA SER A 284 -6.91 16.74 -36.34
C SER A 284 -6.18 15.90 -37.39
N ALA A 285 -4.90 15.62 -37.14
CA ALA A 285 -4.08 14.78 -38.01
C ALA A 285 -4.51 13.31 -37.94
N ALA A 286 -4.38 12.59 -39.06
CA ALA A 286 -4.66 11.15 -39.12
C ALA A 286 -3.86 10.39 -38.05
N LEU A 287 -4.53 9.46 -37.36
CA LEU A 287 -3.93 8.66 -36.30
C LEU A 287 -3.54 7.27 -36.83
N PRO A 288 -2.29 6.81 -36.61
CA PRO A 288 -1.89 5.45 -36.97
C PRO A 288 -2.72 4.38 -36.25
N ALA A 289 -2.74 3.17 -36.80
CA ALA A 289 -3.34 2.01 -36.14
C ALA A 289 -2.78 1.84 -34.72
N HIS A 290 -3.66 1.52 -33.76
CA HIS A 290 -3.34 1.38 -32.33
C HIS A 290 -2.83 2.65 -31.62
N VAL A 291 -2.96 3.83 -32.23
CA VAL A 291 -2.64 5.12 -31.60
C VAL A 291 -3.92 5.94 -31.38
N PHE A 292 -4.18 6.36 -30.13
CA PHE A 292 -5.29 7.27 -29.81
C PHE A 292 -4.77 8.63 -29.33
N ARG A 293 -5.56 9.69 -29.50
CA ARG A 293 -5.23 11.03 -28.95
C ARG A 293 -6.12 11.32 -27.76
N VAL A 294 -5.53 11.84 -26.69
CA VAL A 294 -6.24 12.41 -25.54
C VAL A 294 -6.03 13.92 -25.56
N ILE A 295 -7.11 14.68 -25.57
CA ILE A 295 -7.10 16.14 -25.44
C ILE A 295 -7.84 16.50 -24.15
N LEU A 296 -7.18 17.25 -23.28
CA LEU A 296 -7.79 17.86 -22.09
C LEU A 296 -7.78 19.39 -22.23
N GLU A 297 -8.96 20.00 -22.16
CA GLU A 297 -9.12 21.46 -22.13
C GLU A 297 -9.25 21.92 -20.68
N LEU A 298 -8.15 22.41 -20.11
CA LEU A 298 -8.00 22.74 -18.69
C LEU A 298 -8.19 24.25 -18.48
N PRO A 299 -8.82 24.70 -17.38
CA PRO A 299 -8.75 26.10 -16.93
C PRO A 299 -7.30 26.55 -16.68
N ALA A 300 -7.02 27.85 -16.81
CA ALA A 300 -5.69 28.40 -16.59
C ALA A 300 -5.10 28.05 -15.20
N ASP A 301 -5.92 28.11 -14.15
CA ASP A 301 -5.54 27.80 -12.76
C ASP A 301 -5.73 26.31 -12.39
N SER A 302 -5.75 25.40 -13.36
CA SER A 302 -5.98 23.98 -13.09
C SER A 302 -4.80 23.33 -12.36
N PRO A 303 -5.00 22.63 -11.22
CA PRO A 303 -3.95 21.91 -10.51
C PRO A 303 -3.59 20.56 -11.16
N VAL A 304 -3.89 20.38 -12.44
CA VAL A 304 -3.70 19.12 -13.18
C VAL A 304 -2.29 19.07 -13.77
N GLU A 305 -1.49 18.13 -13.29
CA GLU A 305 -0.10 17.98 -13.70
C GLU A 305 0.04 16.93 -14.81
N ARG A 306 0.75 17.29 -15.90
CA ARG A 306 0.92 16.44 -17.09
C ARG A 306 1.34 15.01 -16.76
N HIS A 307 2.35 14.85 -15.91
CA HIS A 307 2.92 13.55 -15.59
C HIS A 307 1.94 12.64 -14.83
N VAL A 308 0.97 13.22 -14.10
CA VAL A 308 -0.10 12.47 -13.42
C VAL A 308 -1.13 11.98 -14.45
N VAL A 309 -1.49 12.82 -15.43
CA VAL A 309 -2.34 12.41 -16.56
C VAL A 309 -1.68 11.28 -17.35
N GLU A 310 -0.38 11.38 -17.63
CA GLU A 310 0.40 10.36 -18.34
C GLU A 310 0.44 9.04 -17.54
N ALA A 311 0.67 9.10 -16.23
CA ALA A 311 0.61 7.92 -15.36
C ALA A 311 -0.77 7.24 -15.34
N ILE A 312 -1.86 8.02 -15.35
CA ILE A 312 -3.23 7.50 -15.46
C ILE A 312 -3.42 6.79 -16.81
N ILE A 313 -3.06 7.43 -17.92
CA ILE A 313 -3.21 6.85 -19.26
C ILE A 313 -2.37 5.56 -19.39
N GLU A 314 -1.13 5.55 -18.91
CA GLU A 314 -0.27 4.35 -18.89
C GLU A 314 -0.86 3.20 -18.04
N SER A 315 -1.58 3.53 -16.95
CA SER A 315 -2.20 2.51 -16.09
C SER A 315 -3.49 1.90 -16.67
N GLU A 316 -4.24 2.67 -17.46
CA GLU A 316 -5.56 2.28 -17.98
C GLU A 316 -5.59 1.91 -19.47
N LYS A 317 -4.55 2.25 -20.26
CA LYS A 317 -4.47 1.88 -21.68
C LYS A 317 -4.20 0.37 -21.87
N PRO A 318 -4.69 -0.26 -22.95
CA PRO A 318 -4.22 -1.57 -23.36
C PRO A 318 -2.72 -1.59 -23.68
N ALA A 319 -2.00 -2.66 -23.30
CA ALA A 319 -0.55 -2.74 -23.49
C ALA A 319 -0.06 -2.70 -24.96
N HIS A 320 -0.97 -2.86 -25.92
CA HIS A 320 -0.68 -2.83 -27.36
C HIS A 320 -0.99 -1.47 -28.03
N THR A 321 -1.42 -0.45 -27.26
CA THR A 321 -1.71 0.88 -27.80
C THR A 321 -0.70 1.93 -27.33
N ALA A 322 -0.46 2.91 -28.21
CA ALA A 322 0.24 4.14 -27.88
C ALA A 322 -0.76 5.31 -27.83
N TYR A 323 -0.34 6.43 -27.24
CA TYR A 323 -1.18 7.62 -27.15
C TYR A 323 -0.41 8.90 -27.47
N LEU A 324 -1.15 9.94 -27.80
CA LEU A 324 -0.69 11.33 -27.87
C LEU A 324 -1.49 12.14 -26.84
N LEU A 325 -0.82 12.94 -25.99
CA LEU A 325 -1.47 13.77 -24.96
C LEU A 325 -1.30 15.27 -25.22
N GLU A 326 -2.41 15.92 -25.54
CA GLU A 326 -2.54 17.37 -25.66
C GLU A 326 -3.23 17.94 -24.42
N LEU A 327 -2.55 18.85 -23.74
CA LEU A 327 -3.14 19.68 -22.69
C LEU A 327 -3.29 21.08 -23.27
N ARG A 328 -4.53 21.58 -23.34
CA ARG A 328 -4.87 22.90 -23.88
C ARG A 328 -5.40 23.75 -22.73
N THR A 329 -4.83 24.93 -22.53
CA THR A 329 -5.40 25.93 -21.62
C THR A 329 -6.56 26.63 -22.29
N ARG A 330 -7.73 26.61 -21.65
CA ARG A 330 -8.91 27.36 -22.07
C ARG A 330 -8.75 28.81 -21.60
N GLU A 331 -8.54 29.73 -22.53
CA GLU A 331 -8.61 31.16 -22.24
C GLU A 331 -10.02 31.54 -21.77
N ALA A 332 -10.11 32.38 -20.75
CA ALA A 332 -11.40 32.83 -20.23
C ALA A 332 -12.05 33.83 -21.20
N SER A 333 -13.26 33.52 -21.67
CA SER A 333 -14.19 34.48 -22.30
C SER A 333 -15.10 35.10 -21.26
#